data_AF-A0A016TNY2-F1
#
_entry.id   AF-A0A016TNY2-F1
#
_cell.length_a   1.000
_cell.length_b   1.000
_cell.length_c   1.000
_cell.angle_alpha   90.00
_cell.angle_beta   90.00
_cell.angle_gamma   90.00
#
_symmetry.space_group_name_H-M   'P 1'
#
loop_
_entity.id
_entity.type
_entity.pdbx_description
1 polymer ?
#
loop_
_entity_poly.entity_id
_entity_poly.type
_entity_poly.pdbx_seq_one_letter_code
_entity_poly.pdbx_strand_id
1 'polypeptide(L)'
;MDECFRILNQQSQYIRLTRETPREGWLPYLNTQLMMSNGVVHVKWYRKESSKNIIVHASSAHPAAVKRAVVRNMIKTAIGVSSGEAERQESLKQASNILRSNGYQARAKRIKTSHATSSTKSRAGKLPLCLPFITDKISNAIRQCLVRAQLDDDVVLVNIPNDNIKRQLVRNRLYDRTCISENCVVCPYGKAGGLRKNGSHL
;
A
#
# COMPACT_ATOMS: atom_id res chain seq x y z
N MET A 1 -12.17 -25.51 35.97
CA MET A 1 -12.21 -24.34 35.05
C MET A 1 -13.62 -24.06 34.55
N ASP A 2 -14.38 -25.06 34.11
CA ASP A 2 -15.78 -24.85 33.65
C ASP A 2 -16.69 -24.32 34.74
N GLU A 3 -16.52 -24.82 35.96
CA GLU A 3 -17.28 -24.35 37.12
C GLU A 3 -17.00 -22.87 37.44
N CYS A 4 -15.74 -22.44 37.38
CA CYS A 4 -15.39 -21.03 37.53
C CYS A 4 -16.04 -20.17 36.44
N PHE A 5 -16.03 -20.62 35.18
CA PHE A 5 -16.67 -19.90 34.08
C PHE A 5 -18.19 -19.78 34.26
N ARG A 6 -18.83 -20.83 34.79
CA ARG A 6 -20.25 -20.83 35.16
C ARG A 6 -20.52 -19.80 36.25
N ILE A 7 -19.77 -19.84 37.34
CA ILE A 7 -19.91 -18.92 38.48
C ILE A 7 -19.70 -17.47 38.05
N LEU A 8 -18.68 -17.18 37.24
CA LEU A 8 -18.40 -15.83 36.73
C LEU A 8 -19.55 -15.28 35.90
N ASN A 9 -20.18 -16.11 35.07
CA ASN A 9 -21.35 -15.73 34.27
C ASN A 9 -22.65 -15.56 35.08
N GLN A 10 -22.68 -15.98 36.35
CA GLN A 10 -23.83 -15.78 37.23
C GLN A 10 -23.79 -14.44 37.98
N GLN A 11 -22.67 -13.73 37.98
CA GLN A 11 -22.49 -12.52 38.78
C GLN A 11 -23.27 -11.30 38.27
N SER A 12 -23.67 -11.29 37.00
CA SER A 12 -24.39 -10.16 36.39
C SER A 12 -25.33 -10.63 35.30
N GLN A 13 -26.53 -10.05 35.25
CA GLN A 13 -27.47 -10.23 34.15
C GLN A 13 -27.13 -9.40 32.90
N TYR A 14 -26.27 -8.38 33.05
CA TYR A 14 -25.94 -7.44 31.97
C TYR A 14 -24.66 -7.82 31.22
N ILE A 15 -23.78 -8.62 31.84
CA ILE A 15 -22.48 -9.00 31.27
C ILE A 15 -22.44 -10.51 31.09
N ARG A 16 -22.19 -10.96 29.86
CA ARG A 16 -21.99 -12.37 29.53
C ARG A 16 -20.57 -12.58 29.03
N LEU A 17 -19.80 -13.36 29.78
CA LEU A 17 -18.46 -13.79 29.39
C LEU A 17 -18.56 -14.93 28.39
N THR A 18 -17.75 -14.87 27.34
CA THR A 18 -17.59 -15.94 26.36
C THR A 18 -16.20 -16.53 26.46
N ARG A 19 -16.07 -17.83 26.21
CA ARG A 19 -14.78 -18.52 26.16
C ARG A 19 -14.64 -19.19 24.82
N GLU A 20 -13.47 -19.02 24.19
CA GLU A 20 -13.11 -19.76 22.98
C GLU A 20 -12.94 -21.24 23.35
N THR A 21 -13.62 -22.13 22.63
CA THR A 21 -13.54 -23.58 22.83
C THR A 21 -13.21 -24.25 21.50
N PRO A 22 -12.45 -25.35 21.50
CA PRO A 22 -12.18 -26.08 20.26
C PRO A 22 -13.49 -26.56 19.61
N ARG A 23 -13.62 -26.37 18.30
CA ARG A 23 -14.68 -26.94 17.46
C ARG A 23 -14.02 -27.78 16.39
N GLU A 24 -14.45 -29.03 16.24
CA GLU A 24 -13.86 -29.97 15.26
C GLU A 24 -12.33 -30.09 15.41
N GLY A 25 -11.81 -30.03 16.64
CA GLY A 25 -10.37 -30.06 16.92
C GLY A 25 -9.61 -28.74 16.71
N TRP A 26 -10.27 -27.70 16.18
CA TRP A 26 -9.68 -26.38 15.96
C TRP A 26 -10.08 -25.39 17.06
N LEU A 27 -9.09 -24.79 17.71
CA LEU A 27 -9.26 -23.72 18.69
C LEU A 27 -9.01 -22.36 18.02
N PRO A 28 -10.00 -21.45 18.00
CA PRO A 28 -9.77 -20.06 17.60
C PRO A 28 -8.83 -19.34 18.57
N TYR A 29 -7.84 -18.64 18.03
CA TYR A 29 -6.97 -17.74 18.78
C TYR A 29 -6.61 -16.52 17.94
N LEU A 30 -7.07 -15.34 18.35
CA LEU A 30 -6.89 -14.09 17.60
C LEU A 30 -7.36 -14.19 16.14
N ASN A 31 -6.43 -14.14 15.19
CA ASN A 31 -6.62 -14.24 13.75
C ASN A 31 -6.16 -15.59 13.18
N THR A 32 -5.98 -16.60 14.03
CA THR A 32 -5.63 -17.96 13.64
C THR A 32 -6.56 -18.99 14.27
N GLN A 33 -6.55 -20.19 13.72
CA GLN A 33 -7.09 -21.39 14.33
C GLN A 33 -5.95 -22.38 14.52
N LEU A 34 -5.94 -23.02 15.68
CA LEU A 34 -4.89 -23.94 16.12
C LEU A 34 -5.50 -25.34 16.26
N MET A 35 -4.86 -26.35 15.70
CA MET A 35 -5.19 -27.75 15.92
C MET A 35 -3.92 -28.50 16.28
N MET A 36 -4.01 -29.43 17.21
CA MET A 36 -2.90 -30.30 17.58
C MET A 36 -3.22 -31.72 17.17
N SER A 37 -2.37 -32.29 16.33
CA SER A 37 -2.49 -33.68 15.87
C SER A 37 -1.12 -34.34 15.88
N ASN A 38 -1.01 -35.49 16.53
CA ASN A 38 0.23 -36.27 16.61
C ASN A 38 1.44 -35.47 17.12
N GLY A 39 1.23 -34.55 18.07
CA GLY A 39 2.28 -33.69 18.62
C GLY A 39 2.70 -32.52 17.70
N VAL A 40 2.08 -32.37 16.53
CA VAL A 40 2.33 -31.27 15.59
C VAL A 40 1.20 -30.23 15.71
N VAL A 41 1.58 -28.94 15.70
CA VAL A 41 0.64 -27.82 15.71
C VAL A 41 0.35 -27.38 14.27
N HIS A 42 -0.91 -27.51 13.89
CA HIS A 42 -1.47 -27.00 12.65
C HIS A 42 -2.08 -25.62 12.92
N VAL A 43 -1.74 -24.66 12.08
CA VAL A 43 -2.23 -23.28 12.17
C VAL A 43 -2.87 -22.92 10.85
N LYS A 44 -4.02 -22.25 10.88
CA LYS A 44 -4.62 -21.65 9.68
C LYS A 44 -5.14 -20.26 9.95
N TRP A 45 -5.24 -19.44 8.91
CA TRP A 45 -5.76 -18.09 9.05
C TRP A 45 -7.27 -18.11 9.33
N TYR A 46 -7.67 -17.43 10.39
CA TYR A 46 -9.05 -17.41 10.86
C TYR A 46 -9.60 -16.00 10.93
N ARG A 47 -10.88 -15.87 10.58
CA ARG A 47 -11.67 -14.66 10.81
C ARG A 47 -12.77 -15.00 11.79
N LYS A 48 -12.79 -14.29 12.92
CA LYS A 48 -13.86 -14.41 13.92
C LYS A 48 -15.23 -14.26 13.27
N GLU A 49 -16.20 -15.03 13.74
CA GLU A 49 -17.58 -14.99 13.23
C GLU A 49 -18.21 -13.59 13.32
N SER A 50 -17.85 -12.82 14.35
CA SER A 50 -18.29 -11.43 14.52
C SER A 50 -17.68 -10.46 13.50
N SER A 51 -16.64 -10.87 12.77
CA SER A 51 -16.01 -10.04 11.75
C SER A 51 -16.92 -9.85 10.55
N LYS A 52 -17.25 -8.59 10.23
CA LYS A 52 -17.94 -8.24 8.99
C LYS A 52 -17.07 -8.40 7.73
N ASN A 53 -15.78 -8.68 7.90
CA ASN A 53 -14.80 -8.85 6.80
C ASN A 53 -14.78 -7.65 5.84
N ILE A 54 -15.02 -6.45 6.36
CA ILE A 54 -14.95 -5.19 5.60
C ILE A 54 -13.48 -4.77 5.53
N ILE A 55 -13.00 -4.56 4.30
CA ILE A 55 -11.71 -3.94 4.02
C ILE A 55 -11.94 -2.69 3.15
N VAL A 56 -10.88 -1.97 2.80
CA VAL A 56 -10.98 -0.82 1.89
C VAL A 56 -11.62 -1.29 0.58
N HIS A 57 -12.84 -0.84 0.28
CA HIS A 57 -13.58 -1.28 -0.90
C HIS A 57 -12.88 -0.86 -2.20
N ALA A 58 -12.97 -1.69 -3.25
CA ALA A 58 -12.29 -1.44 -4.52
C ALA A 58 -12.69 -0.09 -5.18
N SER A 59 -13.97 0.30 -5.07
CA SER A 59 -14.50 1.56 -5.60
C SER A 59 -14.30 2.78 -4.70
N SER A 60 -13.69 2.62 -3.52
CA SER A 60 -13.47 3.75 -2.62
C SER A 60 -12.47 4.78 -3.18
N ALA A 61 -12.57 6.03 -2.71
CA ALA A 61 -11.73 7.15 -3.12
C ALA A 61 -10.25 7.06 -2.64
N HIS A 62 -9.88 5.98 -1.94
CA HIS A 62 -8.51 5.77 -1.49
C HIS A 62 -7.52 5.59 -2.67
N PRO A 63 -6.27 6.04 -2.52
CA PRO A 63 -5.24 5.83 -3.54
C PRO A 63 -5.09 4.35 -3.93
N ALA A 64 -4.86 4.08 -5.21
CA ALA A 64 -4.75 2.70 -5.70
C ALA A 64 -3.61 1.91 -5.05
N ALA A 65 -2.53 2.59 -4.63
CA ALA A 65 -1.44 1.99 -3.87
C ALA A 65 -1.90 1.42 -2.52
N VAL A 66 -2.74 2.14 -1.78
CA VAL A 66 -3.30 1.71 -0.49
C VAL A 66 -4.19 0.48 -0.69
N LYS A 67 -5.12 0.52 -1.65
CA LYS A 67 -5.99 -0.62 -1.99
C LYS A 67 -5.17 -1.87 -2.32
N ARG A 68 -4.14 -1.74 -3.16
CA ARG A 68 -3.22 -2.85 -3.47
C ARG A 68 -2.44 -3.34 -2.26
N ALA A 69 -2.01 -2.45 -1.37
CA ALA A 69 -1.28 -2.82 -0.16
C ALA A 69 -2.17 -3.63 0.79
N VAL A 70 -3.43 -3.21 0.99
CA VAL A 70 -4.41 -3.96 1.81
C VAL A 70 -4.60 -5.38 1.28
N VAL A 71 -4.83 -5.53 -0.03
CA VAL A 71 -4.98 -6.85 -0.67
C VAL A 71 -3.73 -7.70 -0.47
N ARG A 72 -2.56 -7.15 -0.78
CA ARG A 72 -1.28 -7.86 -0.68
C ARG A 72 -1.01 -8.31 0.75
N ASN A 73 -1.20 -7.41 1.72
CA ASN A 73 -0.95 -7.70 3.13
C ASN A 73 -1.90 -8.79 3.64
N MET A 74 -3.18 -8.74 3.27
CA MET A 74 -4.14 -9.76 3.67
C MET A 74 -3.75 -11.15 3.16
N ILE A 75 -3.40 -11.27 1.88
CA ILE A 75 -2.95 -12.56 1.30
C ILE A 75 -1.65 -13.02 1.94
N LYS A 76 -0.68 -12.10 2.11
CA LYS A 76 0.61 -12.41 2.74
C LYS A 76 0.42 -12.93 4.16
N THR A 77 -0.44 -12.29 4.95
CA THR A 77 -0.77 -12.74 6.30
C THR A 77 -1.46 -14.10 6.27
N ALA A 78 -2.47 -14.30 5.42
CA ALA A 78 -3.20 -15.56 5.33
C ALA A 78 -2.27 -16.77 5.05
N ILE A 79 -1.31 -16.60 4.15
CA ILE A 79 -0.30 -17.62 3.86
C ILE A 79 0.71 -17.74 5.00
N GLY A 80 1.21 -16.61 5.51
CA GLY A 80 2.31 -16.56 6.46
C GLY A 80 1.98 -17.11 7.84
N VAL A 81 0.72 -17.04 8.27
CA VAL A 81 0.26 -17.63 9.54
C VAL A 81 -0.18 -19.08 9.40
N SER A 82 -0.37 -19.57 8.18
CA SER A 82 -0.85 -20.93 7.96
C SER A 82 0.30 -21.92 7.87
N SER A 83 0.16 -23.04 8.58
CA SER A 83 0.95 -24.25 8.43
C SER A 83 0.60 -24.95 7.12
N GLY A 84 1.34 -26.00 6.74
CA GLY A 84 0.96 -26.94 5.66
C GLY A 84 0.61 -26.32 4.30
N GLU A 85 0.25 -27.17 3.34
CA GLU A 85 -0.28 -26.68 2.05
C GLU A 85 -1.81 -26.60 2.09
N ALA A 86 -2.47 -27.56 2.73
CA ALA A 86 -3.92 -27.62 2.84
C ALA A 86 -4.50 -26.38 3.56
N GLU A 87 -3.92 -26.00 4.69
CA GLU A 87 -4.34 -24.84 5.48
C GLU A 87 -4.07 -23.52 4.76
N ARG A 88 -2.98 -23.45 3.97
CA ARG A 88 -2.69 -22.31 3.10
C ARG A 88 -3.75 -22.16 2.01
N GLN A 89 -4.15 -23.26 1.37
CA GLN A 89 -5.20 -23.24 0.35
C GLN A 89 -6.56 -22.83 0.93
N GLU A 90 -6.92 -23.34 2.11
CA GLU A 90 -8.14 -22.92 2.81
C GLU A 90 -8.12 -21.42 3.14
N SER A 91 -7.00 -20.95 3.69
CA SER A 91 -6.79 -19.54 4.03
C SER A 91 -6.84 -18.62 2.82
N LEU A 92 -6.29 -19.06 1.68
CA LEU A 92 -6.37 -18.37 0.40
C LEU A 92 -7.79 -18.31 -0.15
N LYS A 93 -8.56 -19.40 -0.05
CA LYS A 93 -9.97 -19.44 -0.43
C LYS A 93 -10.78 -18.44 0.40
N GLN A 94 -10.56 -18.42 1.71
CA GLN A 94 -11.19 -17.44 2.60
C GLN A 94 -10.82 -16.00 2.23
N ALA A 95 -9.52 -15.71 2.05
CA ALA A 95 -9.05 -14.40 1.64
C ALA A 95 -9.68 -13.96 0.31
N SER A 96 -9.75 -14.86 -0.67
CA SER A 96 -10.34 -14.60 -1.98
C SER A 96 -11.83 -14.27 -1.89
N ASN A 97 -12.58 -14.97 -1.02
CA ASN A 97 -13.99 -14.67 -0.77
C ASN A 97 -14.17 -13.26 -0.17
N ILE A 98 -13.32 -12.88 0.78
CA ILE A 98 -13.34 -11.54 1.39
C ILE A 98 -12.98 -10.47 0.35
N LEU A 99 -11.97 -10.70 -0.48
CA LEU A 99 -11.61 -9.77 -1.56
C LEU A 99 -12.80 -9.56 -2.52
N ARG A 100 -13.44 -10.65 -2.94
CA ARG A 100 -14.58 -10.62 -3.85
C ARG A 100 -15.76 -9.86 -3.26
N SER A 101 -16.09 -10.06 -1.99
CA SER A 101 -17.17 -9.33 -1.32
C SER A 101 -16.88 -7.84 -1.17
N ASN A 102 -15.60 -7.43 -1.22
CA ASN A 102 -15.17 -6.03 -1.16
C ASN A 102 -14.89 -5.42 -2.56
N GLY A 103 -15.43 -6.04 -3.62
CA GLY A 103 -15.38 -5.52 -4.99
C GLY A 103 -14.05 -5.74 -5.71
N TYR A 104 -13.11 -6.50 -5.13
CA TYR A 104 -11.87 -6.86 -5.81
C TYR A 104 -12.13 -8.05 -6.74
N GLN A 105 -12.02 -7.81 -8.04
CA GLN A 105 -12.12 -8.87 -9.03
C GLN A 105 -10.75 -9.45 -9.33
N ALA A 106 -10.67 -10.78 -9.39
CA ALA A 106 -9.54 -11.47 -9.99
C ALA A 106 -9.50 -11.05 -11.46
N ARG A 107 -8.52 -10.22 -11.83
CA ARG A 107 -8.33 -9.89 -13.23
C ARG A 107 -8.00 -11.20 -13.93
N ALA A 108 -8.84 -11.65 -14.86
CA ALA A 108 -8.43 -12.66 -15.82
C ALA A 108 -7.05 -12.22 -16.34
N LYS A 109 -6.06 -13.11 -16.33
CA LYS A 109 -4.82 -12.88 -17.04
C LYS A 109 -5.23 -12.65 -18.50
N ARG A 110 -5.53 -11.41 -18.88
CA ARG A 110 -5.35 -10.99 -20.26
C ARG A 110 -3.90 -11.33 -20.49
N ILE A 111 -3.66 -12.36 -21.29
CA ILE A 111 -2.42 -12.53 -22.02
C ILE A 111 -2.32 -11.22 -22.79
N LYS A 112 -1.73 -10.21 -22.14
CA LYS A 112 -1.07 -9.16 -22.88
C LYS A 112 0.04 -9.95 -23.53
N THR A 113 -0.10 -10.25 -24.80
CA THR A 113 1.05 -10.33 -25.68
C THR A 113 1.79 -9.02 -25.43
N SER A 114 2.73 -9.06 -24.50
CA SER A 114 3.73 -8.04 -24.39
C SER A 114 4.46 -8.14 -25.71
N HIS A 115 4.12 -7.28 -26.66
CA HIS A 115 5.18 -6.68 -27.44
C HIS A 115 6.07 -6.00 -26.41
N ALA A 116 7.03 -6.78 -25.94
CA ALA A 116 8.14 -6.31 -25.16
C ALA A 116 8.95 -5.45 -26.12
N THR A 117 8.55 -4.21 -26.32
CA THR A 117 9.54 -3.16 -26.52
C THR A 117 10.17 -2.92 -25.16
N SER A 118 11.01 -3.88 -24.73
CA SER A 118 11.94 -3.67 -23.63
C SER A 118 12.99 -2.69 -24.15
N SER A 119 12.61 -1.41 -24.26
CA SER A 119 13.61 -0.37 -24.28
C SER A 119 14.11 -0.25 -22.85
N THR A 120 15.04 -1.15 -22.50
CA THR A 120 15.96 -0.99 -21.38
C THR A 120 16.91 0.15 -21.73
N LYS A 121 16.38 1.32 -22.12
CA LYS A 121 17.18 2.52 -22.24
C LYS A 121 17.62 2.85 -20.82
N SER A 122 18.93 2.81 -20.60
CA SER A 122 19.50 3.16 -19.33
C SER A 122 18.93 4.52 -18.90
N ARG A 123 18.48 4.64 -17.64
CA ARG A 123 18.06 5.91 -17.07
C ARG A 123 19.24 6.85 -16.78
N ALA A 124 20.46 6.45 -17.17
CA ALA A 124 21.65 7.26 -16.99
C ALA A 124 21.60 8.43 -17.98
N GLY A 125 21.42 9.64 -17.45
CA GLY A 125 21.44 10.89 -18.22
C GLY A 125 20.11 11.67 -18.28
N LYS A 126 18.98 11.09 -17.86
CA LYS A 126 17.69 11.80 -17.88
C LYS A 126 17.57 12.82 -16.74
N LEU A 127 17.15 14.03 -17.04
CA LEU A 127 16.86 15.09 -16.07
C LEU A 127 15.57 14.76 -15.28
N PRO A 128 15.61 14.70 -13.94
CA PRO A 128 14.41 14.45 -13.16
C PRO A 128 13.54 15.71 -13.07
N LEU A 129 12.31 15.61 -13.56
CA LEU A 129 11.24 16.55 -13.27
C LEU A 129 10.52 16.08 -12.01
N CYS A 130 10.89 16.64 -10.86
CA CYS A 130 10.33 16.25 -9.58
C CYS A 130 9.06 17.07 -9.31
N LEU A 131 7.90 16.41 -9.30
CA LEU A 131 6.63 17.04 -8.98
C LEU A 131 5.93 16.32 -7.83
N PRO A 132 5.26 17.06 -6.94
CA PRO A 132 4.41 16.47 -5.94
C PRO A 132 3.26 15.70 -6.59
N PHE A 133 2.93 14.54 -6.02
CA PHE A 133 1.85 13.73 -6.55
C PHE A 133 0.49 14.36 -6.25
N ILE A 134 -0.26 14.69 -7.31
CA ILE A 134 -1.63 15.23 -7.20
C ILE A 134 -2.65 14.12 -7.49
N THR A 135 -2.68 13.59 -8.71
CA THR A 135 -3.51 12.44 -9.10
C THR A 135 -2.86 11.68 -10.26
N ASP A 136 -3.24 10.41 -10.45
CA ASP A 136 -2.81 9.62 -11.61
C ASP A 136 -3.21 10.25 -12.94
N LYS A 137 -4.40 10.89 -13.00
CA LYS A 137 -4.89 11.58 -14.21
C LYS A 137 -3.95 12.72 -14.59
N ILE A 138 -3.54 13.55 -13.63
CA ILE A 138 -2.64 14.68 -13.85
C ILE A 138 -1.23 14.19 -14.18
N SER A 139 -0.69 13.21 -13.45
CA SER A 139 0.63 12.65 -13.77
C SER A 139 0.68 12.02 -15.16
N ASN A 140 -0.42 11.41 -15.62
CA ASN A 140 -0.52 10.89 -16.99
C ASN A 140 -0.63 11.99 -18.03
N ALA A 141 -1.38 13.05 -17.76
CA ALA A 141 -1.44 14.21 -18.64
C ALA A 141 -0.05 14.84 -18.81
N ILE A 142 0.70 15.01 -17.72
CA ILE A 142 2.08 15.53 -17.75
C ILE A 142 3.00 14.60 -18.56
N ARG A 143 2.92 13.28 -18.34
CA ARG A 143 3.67 12.31 -19.15
C ARG A 143 3.33 12.40 -20.64
N GLN A 144 2.06 12.58 -20.98
CA GLN A 144 1.63 12.78 -22.36
C GLN A 144 2.14 14.10 -22.95
N CYS A 145 2.19 15.17 -22.15
CA CYS A 145 2.81 16.43 -22.57
C CYS A 145 4.30 16.28 -22.84
N LEU A 146 5.04 15.56 -22.00
CA LEU A 146 6.47 15.29 -22.22
C LEU A 146 6.71 14.52 -23.51
N VAL A 147 5.91 13.49 -23.80
CA VAL A 147 5.99 12.73 -25.06
C VAL A 147 5.65 13.62 -26.26
N ARG A 148 4.58 14.43 -26.18
CA ARG A 148 4.20 15.35 -27.26
C ARG A 148 5.27 16.41 -27.53
N ALA A 149 6.01 16.82 -26.50
CA ALA A 149 7.12 17.75 -26.60
C ALA A 149 8.45 17.07 -26.98
N GLN A 150 8.47 15.75 -27.23
CA GLN A 150 9.68 14.95 -27.53
C GLN A 150 10.73 14.99 -26.41
N LEU A 151 10.29 15.19 -25.16
CA LEU A 151 11.15 15.26 -23.97
C LEU A 151 11.19 13.94 -23.20
N ASP A 152 10.56 12.87 -23.68
CA ASP A 152 10.48 11.59 -22.98
C ASP A 152 11.82 10.83 -22.93
N ASP A 153 12.74 11.14 -23.84
CA ASP A 153 14.12 10.64 -23.81
C ASP A 153 15.02 11.44 -22.86
N ASP A 154 14.75 12.72 -22.62
CA ASP A 154 15.58 13.59 -21.78
C ASP A 154 15.06 13.78 -20.36
N VAL A 155 13.74 13.70 -20.14
CA VAL A 155 13.10 14.08 -18.88
C VAL A 155 12.33 12.91 -18.29
N VAL A 156 12.53 12.67 -16.98
CA VAL A 156 11.79 11.67 -16.23
C VAL A 156 10.94 12.32 -15.14
N LEU A 157 9.62 12.09 -15.18
CA LEU A 157 8.72 12.55 -14.13
C LEU A 157 8.90 11.69 -12.86
N VAL A 158 9.38 12.32 -11.79
CA VAL A 158 9.54 11.71 -10.46
C VAL A 158 8.47 12.26 -9.53
N ASN A 159 7.56 11.40 -9.08
CA ASN A 159 6.54 11.77 -8.12
C ASN A 159 7.14 11.81 -6.71
N ILE A 160 7.13 12.97 -6.08
CA ILE A 160 7.64 13.15 -4.73
C ILE A 160 6.55 12.72 -3.75
N PRO A 161 6.76 11.69 -2.93
CA PRO A 161 5.83 11.35 -1.87
C PRO A 161 5.87 12.45 -0.80
N ASN A 162 4.73 13.03 -0.45
CA ASN A 162 4.64 13.99 0.66
C ASN A 162 3.28 13.89 1.37
N ASP A 163 3.31 14.07 2.69
CA ASP A 163 2.23 13.74 3.62
C ASP A 163 0.94 14.60 3.48
N ASN A 164 1.00 15.81 2.90
CA ASN A 164 -0.17 16.66 2.63
C ASN A 164 0.10 17.90 1.75
N ILE A 165 -0.90 18.29 0.94
CA ILE A 165 -0.88 19.47 0.04
C ILE A 165 -0.63 20.79 0.77
N LYS A 166 -1.05 20.90 2.05
CA LYS A 166 -0.82 22.10 2.86
C LYS A 166 0.67 22.33 3.16
N ARG A 167 1.44 21.29 3.48
CA ARG A 167 2.90 21.43 3.65
C ARG A 167 3.61 21.75 2.34
N GLN A 168 3.00 21.40 1.21
CA GLN A 168 3.53 21.61 -0.13
C GLN A 168 3.37 23.05 -0.62
N LEU A 169 2.24 23.70 -0.30
CA LEU A 169 1.99 25.10 -0.66
C LEU A 169 2.72 26.10 0.26
N VAL A 170 3.03 25.69 1.49
CA VAL A 170 3.63 26.56 2.51
C VAL A 170 5.17 26.45 2.53
N ARG A 171 5.77 25.40 1.95
CA ARG A 171 7.24 25.28 1.84
C ARG A 171 7.73 25.82 0.51
N ASN A 172 8.16 27.08 0.53
CA ASN A 172 8.52 27.84 -0.66
C ASN A 172 9.83 27.38 -1.38
N ARG A 173 10.66 26.48 -0.79
CA ARG A 173 12.05 26.25 -1.27
C ARG A 173 12.58 24.81 -1.21
N LEU A 174 11.71 23.80 -1.31
CA LEU A 174 12.13 22.39 -1.17
C LEU A 174 13.01 21.85 -2.32
N TYR A 175 13.11 22.56 -3.45
CA TYR A 175 13.82 22.11 -4.66
C TYR A 175 14.91 23.09 -5.14
N ASP A 176 15.19 24.13 -4.37
CA ASP A 176 16.21 25.12 -4.70
C ASP A 176 17.62 24.53 -4.51
N ARG A 177 18.50 24.67 -5.51
CA ARG A 177 19.92 24.30 -5.40
C ARG A 177 20.72 25.37 -4.66
N THR A 178 21.82 24.96 -4.03
CA THR A 178 22.82 25.83 -3.39
C THR A 178 23.39 26.84 -4.39
N CYS A 179 23.22 28.13 -4.09
CA CYS A 179 23.88 29.22 -4.81
C CYS A 179 25.39 29.13 -4.57
N ILE A 180 26.18 29.20 -5.64
CA ILE A 180 27.64 29.04 -5.66
C ILE A 180 28.38 30.37 -5.88
N SER A 181 27.67 31.49 -6.04
CA SER A 181 28.26 32.82 -6.19
C SER A 181 28.57 33.43 -4.83
N GLU A 182 29.81 33.84 -4.60
CA GLU A 182 30.17 34.64 -3.43
C GLU A 182 29.52 36.04 -3.55
N ASN A 183 28.94 36.53 -2.46
CA ASN A 183 28.25 37.84 -2.34
C ASN A 183 27.06 38.08 -3.28
N CYS A 184 26.15 37.11 -3.40
CA CYS A 184 24.90 37.29 -4.14
C CYS A 184 23.97 38.33 -3.46
N VAL A 185 23.72 39.47 -4.12
CA VAL A 185 22.79 40.52 -3.67
C VAL A 185 21.34 40.04 -3.44
N VAL A 186 20.96 38.89 -4.00
CA VAL A 186 19.62 38.29 -3.85
C VAL A 186 19.56 37.30 -2.67
N CYS A 187 20.70 36.74 -2.25
CA CYS A 187 20.79 35.72 -1.20
C CYS A 187 21.79 36.14 -0.08
N PRO A 188 21.50 37.24 0.66
CA PRO A 188 22.48 37.85 1.57
C PRO A 188 22.88 36.95 2.76
N TYR A 189 22.05 35.96 3.11
CA TYR A 189 22.38 34.90 4.07
C TYR A 189 22.52 33.59 3.31
N GLY A 190 23.72 33.31 2.84
CA GLY A 190 24.01 32.19 1.95
C GLY A 190 23.57 30.85 2.53
N LYS A 191 22.39 30.36 2.12
CA LYS A 191 22.12 28.98 1.71
C LYS A 191 20.94 28.96 0.71
N ALA A 192 21.31 28.62 -0.54
CA ALA A 192 20.51 27.94 -1.56
C ALA A 192 19.13 28.48 -1.97
N GLY A 193 19.12 29.42 -2.92
CA GLY A 193 17.92 29.61 -3.77
C GLY A 193 18.03 30.80 -4.73
N GLY A 194 18.10 30.50 -6.04
CA GLY A 194 18.02 31.52 -7.10
C GLY A 194 18.41 30.98 -8.48
N LEU A 195 17.45 30.99 -9.41
CA LEU A 195 17.47 30.50 -10.81
C LEU A 195 18.75 30.82 -11.62
N ARG A 196 19.18 29.87 -12.48
CA ARG A 196 19.93 30.20 -13.72
C ARG A 196 18.97 30.88 -14.70
N LYS A 197 19.14 32.19 -14.92
CA LYS A 197 18.73 32.82 -16.18
C LYS A 197 19.91 32.72 -17.15
N ASN A 198 19.85 31.79 -18.11
CA ASN A 198 20.66 31.91 -19.32
C ASN A 198 19.82 32.63 -20.36
N GLY A 199 19.83 33.96 -20.28
CA GLY A 199 19.44 34.83 -21.37
C GLY A 199 20.69 35.56 -21.84
N SER A 200 21.39 35.02 -22.83
CA SER A 200 22.38 35.77 -23.59
C SER A 200 21.74 36.14 -24.92
N HIS A 201 21.23 37.37 -24.96
CA HIS A 201 21.20 38.17 -26.17
C HIS A 201 22.65 38.45 -26.59
N LEU A 202 23.03 37.97 -27.77
CA LEU A 202 23.76 38.66 -28.84
C LEU A 202 23.92 37.67 -29.99
#